data_AF-A0A957C637-F1
#
_entry.id   AF-A0A957C637-F1
#
_cell.length_a   1.000
_cell.length_b   1.000
_cell.length_c   1.000
_cell.angle_alpha   90.00
_cell.angle_beta   90.00
_cell.angle_gamma   90.00
#
_symmetry.space_group_name_H-M   'P 1'
#
loop_
_entity.id
_entity.type
_entity.pdbx_description
1 polymer ?
#
loop_
_entity_poly.entity_id
_entity_poly.type
_entity_poly.pdbx_seq_one_letter_code
_entity_poly.pdbx_strand_id
1 'polypeptide(L)' 'VLLPSEPFEFTGEHVSLFAQLDIPAARHNRIILVDGSLLTWHGTRLAHALDTLPALFSPKES' A
#
# COMPACT_ATOMS: atom_id res chain seq x y z
N VAL A 1 11.52 -0.82 -0.98
CA VAL A 1 10.84 -0.05 0.09
C VAL A 1 9.92 0.91 -0.60
N LEU A 2 8.65 0.92 -0.21
CA LEU A 2 7.67 1.87 -0.72
C LEU A 2 7.49 2.95 0.33
N LEU A 3 7.64 4.20 -0.08
CA LEU A 3 7.51 5.36 0.77
C LEU A 3 6.28 6.15 0.30
N PRO A 4 5.12 6.00 0.95
CA PRO A 4 3.89 6.68 0.54
C PRO A 4 3.97 8.21 0.74
N SER A 5 3.25 8.99 -0.05
CA SER A 5 3.05 10.41 0.25
C SER A 5 1.95 10.66 1.30
N GLU A 6 1.11 9.67 1.61
CA GLU A 6 0.00 9.80 2.55
C GLU A 6 -0.27 8.49 3.33
N PRO A 7 -0.74 8.57 4.59
CA PRO A 7 -1.05 9.77 5.38
C PRO A 7 0.19 10.46 5.99
N PHE A 8 1.37 9.86 5.81
CA PHE A 8 2.65 10.41 6.22
C PHE A 8 3.44 10.77 4.96
N GLU A 9 3.81 12.04 4.81
CA GLU A 9 4.51 12.55 3.63
C GLU A 9 5.98 12.15 3.65
N PHE A 10 6.31 11.01 3.04
CA PHE A 10 7.69 10.67 2.79
C PHE A 10 8.25 11.53 1.65
N THR A 11 9.35 12.23 1.93
CA THR A 11 10.06 13.11 0.99
C THR A 11 11.40 12.51 0.54
N GLY A 12 12.09 13.19 -0.37
CA GLY A 12 13.43 12.77 -0.84
C GLY A 12 14.49 12.65 0.27
N GLU A 13 14.36 13.38 1.37
CA GLU A 13 15.25 13.24 2.53
C GLU A 13 15.10 11.86 3.21
N HIS A 14 13.87 11.35 3.24
CA HIS A 14 13.59 10.02 3.77
C HIS A 14 14.21 8.94 2.88
N VAL A 15 14.17 9.12 1.56
CA VAL A 15 14.83 8.18 0.62
C VAL A 15 16.31 8.02 0.97
N SER A 16 17.01 9.13 1.22
CA SER A 16 18.43 9.13 1.61
C SER A 16 18.68 8.45 2.97
N LEU A 17 17.73 8.54 3.90
CA LEU A 17 17.79 7.83 5.19
C LEU A 17 17.61 6.32 4.97
N PHE A 18 16.61 5.91 4.20
CA PHE A 18 16.36 4.49 3.91
C PHE A 18 17.44 3.87 3.03
N ALA A 19 18.14 4.66 2.21
CA ALA A 19 19.25 4.22 1.38
C ALA A 19 20.50 3.85 2.20
N GLN A 20 20.63 4.36 3.42
CA GLN A 20 21.73 4.04 4.33
C GLN A 20 21.47 2.77 5.16
N LEU A 21 20.25 2.22 5.12
CA LEU A 21 19.92 0.99 5.83
C LEU A 21 20.53 -0.21 5.11
N ASP A 22 21.03 -1.17 5.87
CA ASP A 22 21.57 -2.42 5.31
C ASP A 22 20.46 -3.42 4.97
N ILE A 23 19.54 -2.99 4.10
CA ILE A 23 18.41 -3.77 3.62
C ILE A 23 18.57 -4.08 2.12
N PRO A 24 18.07 -5.22 1.64
CA PRO A 24 18.14 -5.57 0.21
C PRO A 24 17.59 -4.48 -0.71
N ALA A 25 16.55 -3.78 -0.27
CA ALA A 25 15.94 -2.70 -1.05
C ALA A 25 16.88 -1.50 -1.25
N ALA A 26 17.71 -1.15 -0.26
CA ALA A 26 18.70 -0.08 -0.38
C ALA A 26 19.88 -0.53 -1.25
N ARG A 27 20.37 -1.76 -1.04
CA ARG A 27 21.45 -2.36 -1.85
C ARG A 27 21.11 -2.44 -3.33
N HIS A 28 19.83 -2.59 -3.68
CA HIS A 28 19.36 -2.63 -5.06
C HIS A 28 18.80 -1.30 -5.58
N ASN A 29 18.95 -0.18 -4.85
CA ASN A 29 18.36 1.12 -5.19
C ASN A 29 16.84 1.04 -5.50
N ARG A 30 16.12 0.19 -4.77
CA ARG A 30 14.66 -0.03 -4.89
C ARG A 30 13.90 0.68 -3.77
N ILE A 31 14.13 1.99 -3.64
CA ILE A 31 13.37 2.86 -2.74
C ILE A 31 12.54 3.77 -3.62
N ILE A 32 11.22 3.56 -3.63
CA ILE A 32 10.30 4.21 -4.56
C ILE A 32 9.31 5.03 -3.75
N LEU A 33 9.21 6.33 -4.08
CA LEU A 33 8.14 7.20 -3.61
C LEU A 33 6.88 6.84 -4.38
N VAL A 34 5.82 6.50 -3.65
CA VAL A 34 4.53 6.15 -4.23
C VAL A 34 3.46 7.07 -3.70
N ASP A 35 2.49 7.39 -4.52
CA ASP A 35 1.35 8.16 -4.05
C ASP A 35 0.59 7.37 -2.98
N GLY A 36 0.39 7.95 -1.80
CA GLY A 36 -0.25 7.28 -0.67
C GLY A 36 -1.68 6.87 -0.97
N SER A 37 -2.37 7.58 -1.86
CA SER A 37 -3.69 7.19 -2.34
C SER A 37 -3.67 5.87 -3.10
N LEU A 38 -2.57 5.49 -3.77
CA LEU A 38 -2.46 4.17 -4.43
C LEU A 38 -2.43 3.01 -3.44
N LEU A 39 -1.86 3.20 -2.24
CA LEU A 39 -1.84 2.16 -1.20
C LEU A 39 -3.13 2.14 -0.38
N THR A 40 -3.74 3.31 -0.14
CA THR A 40 -4.95 3.42 0.69
C THR A 40 -6.24 3.06 -0.06
N TRP A 41 -6.29 3.21 -1.40
CA TRP A 41 -7.53 2.93 -2.16
C TRP A 41 -7.81 1.45 -2.41
N HIS A 42 -6.79 0.58 -2.38
CA HIS A 42 -6.99 -0.86 -2.54
C HIS A 42 -7.43 -1.56 -1.24
N GLY A 43 -7.07 -1.06 -0.06
CA GLY A 43 -7.44 -1.66 1.23
C GLY A 43 -8.92 -1.50 1.60
N THR A 44 -9.43 -0.27 1.54
CA THR A 44 -10.82 0.03 1.93
C THR A 44 -11.83 -0.51 0.92
N ARG A 45 -11.51 -0.44 -0.37
CA ARG A 45 -12.41 -0.93 -1.42
C ARG A 45 -12.39 -2.46 -1.53
N LEU A 46 -11.30 -3.13 -1.18
CA LEU A 46 -11.26 -4.60 -1.06
C LEU A 46 -12.02 -5.08 0.17
N ALA A 47 -11.96 -4.37 1.30
CA ALA A 47 -12.78 -4.70 2.48
C ALA A 47 -14.28 -4.51 2.21
N HIS A 48 -14.69 -3.41 1.56
CA HIS A 48 -16.08 -3.23 1.13
C HIS A 48 -16.51 -4.22 0.04
N ALA A 49 -15.60 -4.62 -0.86
CA ALA A 49 -15.86 -5.71 -1.79
C ALA A 49 -16.07 -7.02 -1.03
N LEU A 50 -15.19 -7.39 -0.09
CA LEU A 50 -15.33 -8.60 0.73
C LEU A 50 -16.57 -8.59 1.63
N ASP A 51 -17.09 -7.42 2.01
CA ASP A 51 -18.35 -7.25 2.73
C ASP A 51 -19.59 -7.41 1.82
N THR A 52 -19.50 -6.95 0.57
CA THR A 52 -20.60 -7.03 -0.43
C THR A 52 -20.63 -8.34 -1.23
N LEU A 53 -19.50 -9.03 -1.38
CA LEU A 53 -19.38 -10.29 -2.10
C LEU A 53 -20.16 -11.47 -1.45
N PRO A 54 -20.18 -11.68 -0.11
CA PRO A 54 -20.94 -12.80 0.46
C PRO A 54 -22.45 -12.68 0.25
N ALA A 55 -22.97 -11.45 0.09
CA ALA A 55 -24.39 -11.22 -0.24
C ALA A 55 -24.75 -11.60 -1.68
N LEU A 56 -23.77 -11.62 -2.60
CA LEU A 56 -23.97 -12.01 -4.00
C LEU A 56 -23.70 -13.50 -4.26
N PHE A 57 -22.88 -14.15 -3.42
CA PHE A 57 -22.54 -15.58 -3.56
C PHE A 57 -23.31 -16.52 -2.64
N SER A 58 -24.21 -16.03 -1.79
CA SER A 58 -25.18 -16.88 -1.08
C SER A 58 -26.47 -16.96 -1.89
N PRO A 59 -26.70 -17.99 -2.72
CA PRO A 59 -28.05 -18.29 -3.16
C PRO A 59 -28.88 -18.57 -1.91
N LYS A 60 -29.89 -17.74 -1.67
CA LYS A 60 -30.92 -18.03 -0.68
C LYS A 60 -31.77 -19.17 -1.26
N GLU A 61 -31.30 -20.40 -1.11
CA GLU A 61 -32.15 -21.57 -1.28
C GLU A 61 -33.04 -21.68 -0.03
N SER A 62 -34.24 -21.08 -0.13
CA SER A 62 -35.52 -21.56 0.41
C SER A 62 -36.60 -20.49 0.20
#